data_AF-A0A4U7EVX8-F1
#
_entry.id   AF-A0A4U7EVX8-F1
#
_cell.length_a   1.000
_cell.length_b   1.000
_cell.length_c   1.000
_cell.angle_alpha   90.00
_cell.angle_beta   90.00
_cell.angle_gamma   90.00
#
_symmetry.space_group_name_H-M   'P 1'
#
loop_
_entity.id
_entity.type
_entity.pdbx_description
1 polymer ?
#
loop_
_entity_poly.entity_id
_entity_poly.type
_entity_poly.pdbx_seq_one_letter_code
_entity_poly.pdbx_strand_id
1 'polypeptide(L)'
;MPADDADTEADSEPASDEFDPASHPGDLASDGGDGAREVSDALPRSDDQLAEAVETALSGRSEVVAVGVPIRLLPAVLAARVRSSGAPWRIACRPGVVDALSRALVLGTAVAEAVERDELRVRTGEPFGHGTGGTLFASHDRADVVVGPRGERSLATTAVDSDTGTDSCAEAVAGAHAAAAARFDAATVDPVGMPSRRRLLAAARATLDDRFADDLATVLASLPPGEFGRTTEPSDRTLLVALAARHDHLFRDLRTWVGVDGVGIAPGQEFTGDRQALVNRELIESIKVPMGPGRPMLRLRAVDDGLLRARAEEVPSVLRGRFELPTDADGRVRNDAARGERRPVWERRRL
;
A
#
# COMPACT_ATOMS: atom_id res chain seq x y z
N MET A 1 -73.22 -2.87 16.32
CA MET A 1 -73.50 -4.13 17.05
C MET A 1 -72.18 -4.89 17.22
N PRO A 2 -72.06 -5.74 18.26
CA PRO A 2 -70.80 -5.89 18.99
C PRO A 2 -70.18 -7.30 18.90
N ALA A 3 -69.02 -7.43 19.58
CA ALA A 3 -68.42 -8.66 20.10
C ALA A 3 -67.81 -9.66 19.09
N ASP A 4 -66.84 -10.52 19.41
CA ASP A 4 -65.69 -10.60 20.36
C ASP A 4 -64.83 -11.82 19.85
N ASP A 5 -63.62 -12.23 20.29
CA ASP A 5 -62.76 -11.93 21.44
C ASP A 5 -61.27 -12.30 21.14
N ALA A 6 -60.38 -12.12 22.13
CA ALA A 6 -59.15 -12.91 22.43
C ALA A 6 -57.86 -12.85 21.55
N ASP A 7 -56.84 -12.17 22.09
CA ASP A 7 -55.50 -12.66 22.49
C ASP A 7 -54.64 -13.50 21.51
N THR A 8 -53.33 -13.23 21.35
CA THR A 8 -52.32 -13.46 22.40
C THR A 8 -50.98 -12.78 22.04
N GLU A 9 -50.33 -12.11 23.00
CA GLU A 9 -48.94 -11.64 22.87
C GLU A 9 -47.95 -12.82 22.94
N ALA A 10 -46.89 -12.79 22.12
CA ALA A 10 -45.77 -13.72 22.23
C ALA A 10 -44.45 -12.95 22.09
N ASP A 11 -43.82 -12.65 23.23
CA ASP A 11 -42.40 -12.34 23.30
C ASP A 11 -41.59 -13.50 22.67
N SER A 12 -40.53 -13.15 21.95
CA SER A 12 -39.52 -14.11 21.48
C SER A 12 -38.20 -13.40 21.23
N GLU A 13 -37.40 -13.28 22.29
CA GLU A 13 -35.96 -13.07 22.17
C GLU A 13 -35.31 -14.26 21.45
N PRO A 14 -34.45 -14.06 20.43
CA PRO A 14 -33.54 -15.10 19.98
C PRO A 14 -32.29 -15.10 20.88
N ALA A 15 -32.05 -16.27 21.47
CA ALA A 15 -30.98 -16.56 22.43
C ALA A 15 -29.56 -16.16 22.00
N SER A 16 -28.73 -15.92 23.02
CA SER A 16 -27.27 -15.94 22.93
C SER A 16 -26.76 -17.38 22.73
N ASP A 17 -26.13 -17.67 21.59
CA ASP A 17 -25.34 -18.90 21.43
C ASP A 17 -23.92 -18.70 21.98
N GLU A 18 -23.54 -19.53 22.96
CA GLU A 18 -22.16 -19.65 23.45
C GLU A 18 -21.26 -20.32 22.40
N PHE A 19 -20.04 -19.81 22.26
CA PHE A 19 -19.05 -20.30 21.30
C PHE A 19 -18.04 -21.19 22.03
N ASP A 20 -18.19 -22.52 21.96
CA ASP A 20 -17.30 -23.49 22.61
C ASP A 20 -16.07 -23.83 21.73
N PRO A 21 -14.82 -23.51 22.14
CA PRO A 21 -13.66 -23.58 21.27
C PRO A 21 -12.87 -24.90 21.43
N ALA A 22 -13.44 -26.03 21.00
CA ALA A 22 -12.71 -27.32 21.01
C ALA A 22 -13.11 -28.26 19.85
N SER A 23 -12.49 -28.10 18.67
CA SER A 23 -12.47 -29.12 17.62
C SER A 23 -11.24 -28.99 16.71
N HIS A 24 -10.24 -29.86 16.92
CA HIS A 24 -9.14 -30.05 15.98
C HIS A 24 -9.58 -30.87 14.76
N PRO A 25 -9.26 -30.45 13.53
CA PRO A 25 -9.02 -31.35 12.42
C PRO A 25 -7.53 -31.68 12.34
N GLY A 26 -7.20 -32.99 12.34
CA GLY A 26 -5.84 -33.48 12.14
C GLY A 26 -5.41 -33.51 10.67
N ASP A 27 -4.15 -33.85 10.46
CA ASP A 27 -3.42 -33.92 9.19
C ASP A 27 -4.25 -34.28 7.94
N LEU A 28 -4.30 -33.34 6.99
CA LEU A 28 -4.34 -33.64 5.57
C LEU A 28 -3.12 -32.97 4.91
N ALA A 29 -2.08 -33.76 4.70
CA ALA A 29 -0.91 -33.36 3.92
C ALA A 29 -1.34 -33.14 2.45
N SER A 30 -1.59 -31.88 2.10
CA SER A 30 -1.87 -31.45 0.73
C SER A 30 -0.59 -30.89 0.11
N ASP A 31 0.16 -31.75 -0.59
CA ASP A 31 1.34 -31.37 -1.36
C ASP A 31 0.88 -30.78 -2.71
N GLY A 32 0.43 -29.52 -2.69
CA GLY A 32 -0.25 -28.88 -3.82
C GLY A 32 -0.11 -27.35 -3.89
N GLY A 33 0.91 -26.89 -4.62
CA GLY A 33 1.17 -25.46 -4.92
C GLY A 33 2.00 -24.75 -3.84
N ASP A 34 3.14 -24.13 -4.10
CA ASP A 34 3.58 -23.32 -5.25
C ASP A 34 2.72 -22.06 -5.52
N GLY A 35 1.55 -21.91 -4.89
CA GLY A 35 0.62 -20.81 -5.15
C GLY A 35 0.92 -19.47 -4.47
N ALA A 36 2.03 -19.34 -3.72
CA ALA A 36 2.27 -18.20 -2.84
C ALA A 36 3.72 -17.67 -2.77
N ARG A 37 4.68 -18.26 -3.50
CA ARG A 37 6.12 -17.90 -3.39
C ARG A 37 6.49 -16.58 -4.08
N GLU A 38 5.58 -16.01 -4.87
CA GLU A 38 5.90 -14.91 -5.80
C GLU A 38 4.82 -13.80 -5.84
N VAL A 39 4.59 -13.11 -4.72
CA VAL A 39 3.97 -11.74 -4.76
C VAL A 39 4.91 -10.71 -5.46
N SER A 40 6.08 -11.19 -5.93
CA SER A 40 6.88 -10.63 -7.01
C SER A 40 7.51 -9.24 -6.75
N ASP A 41 8.30 -8.95 -5.72
CA ASP A 41 8.95 -9.78 -4.69
C ASP A 41 9.21 -8.83 -3.50
N ALA A 42 8.22 -8.67 -2.61
CA ALA A 42 8.12 -7.65 -1.55
C ALA A 42 8.10 -6.18 -2.04
N LEU A 43 7.55 -5.27 -1.21
CA LEU A 43 7.77 -3.83 -1.38
C LEU A 43 9.24 -3.50 -1.07
N PRO A 44 9.83 -2.49 -1.73
CA PRO A 44 11.23 -2.16 -1.54
C PRO A 44 11.49 -1.59 -0.14
N ARG A 45 12.68 -1.87 0.37
CA ARG A 45 13.24 -1.24 1.57
C ARG A 45 14.12 -0.06 1.14
N SER A 46 14.33 0.88 2.04
CA SER A 46 15.13 2.09 1.78
C SER A 46 16.57 1.79 1.32
N ASP A 47 17.13 0.66 1.76
CA ASP A 47 18.55 0.31 1.56
C ASP A 47 18.74 -0.87 0.56
N ASP A 48 17.86 -1.02 -0.44
CA ASP A 48 18.00 -2.07 -1.48
C ASP A 48 19.07 -1.67 -2.53
N GLN A 49 20.30 -2.16 -2.34
CA GLN A 49 21.44 -1.93 -3.24
C GLN A 49 21.15 -2.30 -4.71
N LEU A 50 20.29 -3.30 -4.96
CA LEU A 50 19.90 -3.63 -6.33
C LEU A 50 18.99 -2.56 -6.94
N ALA A 51 18.12 -1.94 -6.13
CA ALA A 51 17.29 -0.83 -6.58
C ALA A 51 18.14 0.39 -6.93
N GLU A 52 19.14 0.73 -6.10
CA GLU A 52 20.10 1.82 -6.39
C GLU A 52 20.90 1.55 -7.68
N ALA A 53 21.38 0.31 -7.87
CA ALA A 53 22.09 -0.09 -9.08
C ALA A 53 21.19 -0.02 -10.33
N VAL A 54 19.92 -0.43 -10.23
CA VAL A 54 18.92 -0.31 -11.32
C VAL A 54 18.61 1.15 -11.63
N GLU A 55 18.38 1.98 -10.62
CA GLU A 55 18.11 3.41 -10.80
C GLU A 55 19.29 4.10 -11.51
N THR A 56 20.51 3.85 -11.05
CA THR A 56 21.75 4.38 -11.63
C THR A 56 21.93 3.90 -13.06
N ALA A 57 21.73 2.61 -13.33
CA ALA A 57 21.89 2.05 -14.67
C ALA A 57 20.87 2.63 -15.66
N LEU A 58 19.61 2.84 -15.26
CA LEU A 58 18.53 3.31 -16.14
C LEU A 58 18.48 4.83 -16.34
N SER A 59 19.15 5.61 -15.48
CA SER A 59 19.07 7.07 -15.52
C SER A 59 19.65 7.65 -16.80
N GLY A 60 18.90 8.55 -17.44
CA GLY A 60 19.28 9.18 -18.70
C GLY A 60 18.95 8.37 -19.96
N ARG A 61 18.45 7.13 -19.83
CA ARG A 61 18.12 6.30 -21.01
C ARG A 61 16.82 6.72 -21.70
N SER A 62 16.81 6.55 -23.01
CA SER A 62 15.63 6.63 -23.86
C SER A 62 15.07 5.24 -24.19
N GLU A 63 13.77 5.18 -24.47
CA GLU A 63 13.08 4.02 -25.08
C GLU A 63 13.19 2.66 -24.35
N VAL A 64 13.48 2.67 -23.04
CA VAL A 64 13.69 1.45 -22.24
C VAL A 64 12.51 0.49 -22.36
N VAL A 65 12.82 -0.77 -22.66
CA VAL A 65 11.93 -1.92 -22.50
C VAL A 65 12.43 -2.77 -21.35
N ALA A 66 11.56 -3.01 -20.38
CA ALA A 66 11.85 -3.86 -19.23
C ALA A 66 10.86 -5.02 -19.18
N VAL A 67 11.34 -6.22 -18.89
CA VAL A 67 10.51 -7.43 -18.81
C VAL A 67 10.82 -8.23 -17.56
N GLY A 68 9.80 -8.90 -17.00
CA GLY A 68 9.92 -9.65 -15.76
C GLY A 68 10.16 -8.76 -14.53
N VAL A 69 9.71 -7.50 -14.55
CA VAL A 69 9.99 -6.53 -13.50
C VAL A 69 9.19 -6.83 -12.23
N PRO A 70 9.85 -7.06 -11.07
CA PRO A 70 9.20 -7.22 -9.78
C PRO A 70 8.89 -5.85 -9.14
N ILE A 71 7.85 -5.79 -8.30
CA ILE A 71 7.36 -4.55 -7.66
C ILE A 71 8.44 -3.78 -6.91
N ARG A 72 9.40 -4.44 -6.23
CA ARG A 72 10.52 -3.78 -5.55
C ARG A 72 11.39 -2.90 -6.44
N LEU A 73 11.48 -3.19 -7.75
CA LEU A 73 12.29 -2.42 -8.69
C LEU A 73 11.51 -1.28 -9.35
N LEU A 74 10.18 -1.20 -9.19
CA LEU A 74 9.39 -0.14 -9.80
C LEU A 74 9.74 1.26 -9.29
N PRO A 75 10.07 1.50 -8.01
CA PRO A 75 10.57 2.80 -7.56
C PRO A 75 11.86 3.25 -8.25
N ALA A 76 12.83 2.35 -8.42
CA ALA A 76 14.07 2.64 -9.14
C ALA A 76 13.81 2.98 -10.62
N VAL A 77 12.89 2.25 -11.26
CA VAL A 77 12.42 2.53 -12.63
C VAL A 77 11.73 3.89 -12.72
N LEU A 78 10.85 4.23 -11.76
CA LEU A 78 10.18 5.53 -11.70
C LEU A 78 11.16 6.68 -11.47
N ALA A 79 12.08 6.56 -10.51
CA ALA A 79 13.08 7.58 -10.21
C ALA A 79 14.02 7.82 -11.39
N ALA A 80 14.47 6.75 -12.06
CA ALA A 80 15.23 6.87 -13.30
C ALA A 80 14.41 7.49 -14.45
N ARG A 81 13.11 7.16 -14.57
CA ARG A 81 12.21 7.74 -15.58
C ARG A 81 11.99 9.24 -15.37
N VAL A 82 11.81 9.70 -14.12
CA VAL A 82 11.67 11.12 -13.78
C VAL A 82 12.92 11.94 -14.20
N ARG A 83 14.11 11.31 -14.21
CA ARG A 83 15.36 11.92 -14.70
C ARG A 83 15.60 11.73 -16.21
N SER A 84 14.68 11.13 -16.94
CA SER A 84 14.82 10.79 -18.37
C SER A 84 13.70 11.39 -19.21
N SER A 85 13.99 11.78 -20.45
CA SER A 85 13.00 12.35 -21.38
C SER A 85 12.72 11.42 -22.57
N GLY A 86 11.86 11.83 -23.50
CA GLY A 86 11.49 11.04 -24.69
C GLY A 86 10.35 10.05 -24.45
N ALA A 87 10.23 9.08 -25.37
CA ALA A 87 9.11 8.14 -25.48
C ALA A 87 8.81 7.34 -24.18
N PRO A 88 7.55 6.91 -23.95
CA PRO A 88 7.16 6.12 -22.79
C PRO A 88 7.98 4.83 -22.68
N TRP A 89 8.47 4.52 -21.48
CA TRP A 89 9.14 3.25 -21.23
C TRP A 89 8.12 2.11 -21.15
N ARG A 90 8.48 0.94 -21.68
CA ARG A 90 7.61 -0.23 -21.82
C ARG A 90 7.98 -1.28 -20.78
N ILE A 91 7.14 -1.45 -19.76
CA ILE A 91 7.42 -2.27 -18.57
C ILE A 91 6.45 -3.46 -18.51
N ALA A 92 6.93 -4.66 -18.77
CA ALA A 92 6.23 -5.90 -18.48
C ALA A 92 6.62 -6.37 -17.07
N CYS A 93 5.71 -6.16 -16.12
CA CYS A 93 5.82 -6.64 -14.76
C CYS A 93 5.58 -8.14 -14.67
N ARG A 94 5.97 -8.75 -13.54
CA ARG A 94 5.62 -10.14 -13.21
C ARG A 94 4.13 -10.28 -12.84
N PRO A 95 3.56 -11.49 -12.92
CA PRO A 95 2.23 -11.77 -12.37
C PRO A 95 2.08 -11.30 -10.92
N GLY A 96 0.89 -10.83 -10.56
CA GLY A 96 0.59 -10.32 -9.22
C GLY A 96 1.13 -8.92 -8.89
N VAL A 97 2.04 -8.34 -9.69
CA VAL A 97 2.56 -6.97 -9.43
C VAL A 97 1.46 -5.91 -9.52
N VAL A 98 0.56 -6.00 -10.52
CA VAL A 98 -0.56 -5.06 -10.70
C VAL A 98 -1.55 -5.10 -9.51
N ASP A 99 -1.80 -6.31 -9.00
CA ASP A 99 -2.61 -6.54 -7.81
C ASP A 99 -1.92 -6.03 -6.52
N ALA A 100 -0.60 -6.20 -6.40
CA ALA A 100 0.19 -5.63 -5.31
C ALA A 100 0.28 -4.08 -5.36
N LEU A 101 0.37 -3.48 -6.56
CA LEU A 101 0.27 -2.02 -6.74
C LEU A 101 -1.09 -1.48 -6.27
N SER A 102 -2.16 -2.26 -6.47
CA SER A 102 -3.52 -1.97 -6.00
C SER A 102 -3.67 -2.05 -4.47
N ARG A 103 -2.59 -2.40 -3.74
CA ARG A 103 -2.49 -2.44 -2.27
C ARG A 103 -1.34 -1.58 -1.70
N ALA A 104 -0.64 -0.82 -2.54
CA ALA A 104 0.50 0.00 -2.13
C ALA A 104 0.21 1.46 -2.46
N LEU A 105 -0.50 2.18 -1.58
CA LEU A 105 -1.01 3.54 -1.82
C LEU A 105 0.01 4.48 -2.50
N VAL A 106 1.22 4.58 -1.93
CA VAL A 106 2.24 5.53 -2.37
C VAL A 106 2.80 5.17 -3.76
N LEU A 107 3.12 3.89 -3.99
CA LEU A 107 3.67 3.39 -5.24
C LEU A 107 2.61 3.26 -6.34
N GLY A 108 1.46 2.65 -6.03
CA GLY A 108 0.37 2.40 -6.98
C GLY A 108 -0.16 3.69 -7.60
N THR A 109 -0.38 4.73 -6.78
CA THR A 109 -0.78 6.05 -7.29
C THR A 109 0.31 6.73 -8.12
N ALA A 110 1.59 6.51 -7.81
CA ALA A 110 2.71 7.04 -8.60
C ALA A 110 2.85 6.34 -9.96
N VAL A 111 2.70 5.01 -10.01
CA VAL A 111 2.67 4.24 -11.28
C VAL A 111 1.46 4.66 -12.12
N ALA A 112 0.27 4.76 -11.51
CA ALA A 112 -0.94 5.19 -12.20
C ALA A 112 -0.80 6.63 -12.76
N GLU A 113 -0.15 7.53 -12.03
CA GLU A 113 0.17 8.89 -12.49
C GLU A 113 1.13 8.88 -13.70
N ALA A 114 2.20 8.09 -13.66
CA ALA A 114 3.16 7.97 -14.76
C ALA A 114 2.55 7.31 -16.01
N VAL A 115 1.60 6.38 -15.84
CA VAL A 115 0.82 5.82 -16.95
C VAL A 115 -0.15 6.86 -17.53
N GLU A 116 -0.83 7.65 -16.69
CA GLU A 116 -1.74 8.72 -17.14
C GLU A 116 -0.99 9.85 -17.87
N ARG A 117 0.25 10.16 -17.49
CA ARG A 117 1.11 11.16 -18.16
C ARG A 117 1.73 10.70 -19.48
N ASP A 118 1.51 9.45 -19.90
CA ASP A 118 2.24 8.84 -21.02
C ASP A 118 3.77 8.79 -20.80
N GLU A 119 4.20 8.60 -19.55
CA GLU A 119 5.61 8.40 -19.20
C GLU A 119 5.97 6.91 -19.17
N LEU A 120 5.00 6.05 -18.81
CA LEU A 120 5.14 4.59 -18.74
C LEU A 120 3.98 3.87 -19.44
N ARG A 121 4.28 2.67 -19.94
CA ARG A 121 3.29 1.65 -20.32
C ARG A 121 3.55 0.40 -19.49
N VAL A 122 2.58 -0.01 -18.67
CA VAL A 122 2.68 -1.17 -17.78
C VAL A 122 1.81 -2.32 -18.33
N ARG A 123 2.35 -3.54 -18.27
CA ARG A 123 1.69 -4.79 -18.66
C ARG A 123 2.07 -5.92 -17.70
N THR A 124 1.30 -7.01 -17.67
CA THR A 124 1.62 -8.24 -16.93
C THR A 124 2.16 -9.28 -17.91
N GLY A 125 3.44 -9.65 -17.77
CA GLY A 125 4.04 -10.73 -18.54
C GLY A 125 3.84 -12.09 -17.89
N GLU A 126 4.02 -13.17 -18.66
CA GLU A 126 4.06 -14.55 -18.17
C GLU A 126 5.22 -14.76 -17.16
N PRO A 127 5.11 -15.74 -16.23
CA PRO A 127 6.22 -16.14 -15.38
C PRO A 127 7.43 -16.56 -16.22
N PHE A 128 8.61 -16.07 -15.86
CA PHE A 128 9.85 -16.56 -16.46
C PHE A 128 10.15 -17.94 -15.89
N GLY A 129 10.17 -18.95 -16.76
CA GLY A 129 10.52 -20.32 -16.39
C GLY A 129 11.84 -20.37 -15.61
N HIS A 130 11.83 -21.17 -14.53
CA HIS A 130 12.97 -21.45 -13.65
C HIS A 130 13.39 -20.32 -12.68
N GLY A 131 12.57 -20.06 -11.65
CA GLY A 131 12.97 -19.77 -10.24
C GLY A 131 13.88 -18.57 -9.88
N THR A 132 14.70 -18.04 -10.79
CA THR A 132 15.78 -17.10 -10.51
C THR A 132 15.91 -16.06 -11.63
N GLY A 133 15.31 -14.89 -11.42
CA GLY A 133 15.86 -13.65 -12.01
C GLY A 133 15.60 -13.37 -13.49
N GLY A 134 14.45 -13.73 -14.07
CA GLY A 134 14.09 -13.33 -15.44
C GLY A 134 13.85 -11.83 -15.69
N THR A 135 14.54 -10.92 -14.98
CA THR A 135 14.35 -9.47 -15.13
C THR A 135 15.43 -8.90 -16.05
N LEU A 136 15.01 -8.35 -17.19
CA LEU A 136 15.86 -7.72 -18.22
C LEU A 136 15.39 -6.27 -18.43
N PHE A 137 16.35 -5.35 -18.54
CA PHE A 137 16.17 -3.99 -19.03
C PHE A 137 16.97 -3.81 -20.32
N ALA A 138 16.40 -3.23 -21.35
CA ALA A 138 17.08 -3.00 -22.62
C ALA A 138 16.72 -1.63 -23.22
N SER A 139 17.75 -0.93 -23.70
CA SER A 139 17.69 0.21 -24.61
C SER A 139 18.44 -0.13 -25.90
N HIS A 140 18.52 0.79 -26.86
CA HIS A 140 19.18 0.59 -28.15
C HIS A 140 20.71 0.40 -28.05
N ASP A 141 21.31 0.90 -26.98
CA ASP A 141 22.74 1.00 -26.69
C ASP A 141 23.22 0.08 -25.56
N ARG A 142 22.30 -0.41 -24.70
CA ARG A 142 22.65 -1.17 -23.50
C ARG A 142 21.54 -2.10 -23.02
N ALA A 143 21.92 -3.29 -22.56
CA ALA A 143 21.06 -4.26 -21.89
C ALA A 143 21.64 -4.62 -20.50
N ASP A 144 20.76 -4.80 -19.51
CA ASP A 144 21.12 -5.17 -18.14
C ASP A 144 20.16 -6.24 -17.62
N VAL A 145 20.72 -7.32 -17.05
CA VAL A 145 19.97 -8.46 -16.53
C VAL A 145 20.21 -8.61 -15.03
N VAL A 146 19.14 -8.84 -14.27
CA VAL A 146 19.23 -9.13 -12.83
C VAL A 146 19.62 -10.60 -12.65
N VAL A 147 20.86 -10.85 -12.25
CA VAL A 147 21.43 -12.20 -12.05
C VAL A 147 21.61 -12.51 -10.56
N GLY A 148 21.91 -13.76 -10.23
CA GLY A 148 22.20 -14.21 -8.86
C GLY A 148 20.99 -14.77 -8.08
N PRO A 149 21.24 -15.45 -6.95
CA PRO A 149 20.20 -16.05 -6.13
C PRO A 149 19.39 -14.99 -5.36
N ARG A 150 18.22 -15.37 -4.83
CA ARG A 150 17.37 -14.45 -4.06
C ARG A 150 18.10 -13.98 -2.80
N GLY A 151 18.32 -12.66 -2.68
CA GLY A 151 19.05 -12.03 -1.57
C GLY A 151 20.43 -11.50 -1.98
N GLU A 152 21.06 -12.10 -3.00
CA GLU A 152 22.38 -11.71 -3.51
C GLU A 152 22.29 -11.43 -5.03
N ARG A 153 21.27 -10.65 -5.41
CA ARG A 153 21.00 -10.30 -6.81
C ARG A 153 21.85 -9.09 -7.23
N SER A 154 22.45 -9.16 -8.41
CA SER A 154 23.27 -8.09 -9.01
C SER A 154 22.83 -7.81 -10.45
N LEU A 155 23.37 -6.75 -11.06
CA LEU A 155 23.19 -6.46 -12.49
C LEU A 155 24.40 -6.97 -13.28
N ALA A 156 24.13 -7.80 -14.29
CA ALA A 156 25.05 -8.06 -15.38
C ALA A 156 24.74 -7.08 -16.52
N THR A 157 25.75 -6.35 -17.00
CA THR A 157 25.61 -5.32 -18.04
C THR A 157 26.26 -5.75 -19.34
N THR A 158 25.58 -5.51 -20.46
CA THR A 158 26.13 -5.55 -21.82
C THR A 158 25.84 -4.19 -22.47
N ALA A 159 26.87 -3.47 -22.86
CA ALA A 159 26.75 -2.16 -23.52
C ALA A 159 27.51 -2.17 -24.85
N VAL A 160 27.08 -1.34 -25.79
CA VAL A 160 27.86 -1.04 -26.99
C VAL A 160 28.95 -0.04 -26.58
N ASP A 161 30.18 -0.52 -26.51
CA ASP A 161 31.35 0.29 -26.20
C ASP A 161 31.88 0.97 -27.48
N SER A 162 32.19 2.27 -27.42
CA SER A 162 32.61 3.04 -28.60
C SER A 162 34.03 2.70 -29.05
N ASP A 163 34.84 2.19 -28.13
CA ASP A 163 36.30 2.09 -28.30
C ASP A 163 36.75 0.65 -28.58
N THR A 164 35.87 -0.35 -28.40
CA THR A 164 36.13 -1.76 -28.72
C THR A 164 35.19 -2.25 -29.83
N GLY A 165 35.58 -1.97 -31.07
CA GLY A 165 34.83 -2.27 -32.30
C GLY A 165 34.53 -3.76 -32.49
N THR A 166 33.45 -4.21 -31.87
CA THR A 166 32.99 -5.61 -31.88
C THR A 166 31.50 -5.62 -32.20
N ASP A 167 31.16 -5.87 -33.46
CA ASP A 167 29.78 -5.91 -33.96
C ASP A 167 28.88 -6.83 -33.13
N SER A 168 29.45 -7.90 -32.57
CA SER A 168 28.78 -8.86 -31.68
C SER A 168 28.14 -8.23 -30.43
N CYS A 169 28.70 -7.17 -29.87
CA CYS A 169 28.10 -6.46 -28.72
C CYS A 169 26.88 -5.65 -29.16
N ALA A 170 26.94 -4.99 -30.32
CA ALA A 170 25.81 -4.26 -30.90
C ALA A 170 24.68 -5.22 -31.31
N GLU A 171 25.01 -6.34 -31.95
CA GLU A 171 24.05 -7.40 -32.29
C GLU A 171 23.40 -8.01 -31.03
N ALA A 172 24.17 -8.25 -29.96
CA ALA A 172 23.65 -8.77 -28.71
C ALA A 172 22.68 -7.80 -28.01
N VAL A 173 23.01 -6.50 -27.96
CA VAL A 173 22.13 -5.46 -27.41
C VAL A 173 20.86 -5.32 -28.26
N ALA A 174 20.99 -5.23 -29.59
CA ALA A 174 19.85 -5.15 -30.50
C ALA A 174 18.92 -6.38 -30.39
N GLY A 175 19.52 -7.58 -30.29
CA GLY A 175 18.80 -8.84 -30.06
C GLY A 175 18.08 -8.87 -28.71
N ALA A 176 18.73 -8.40 -27.63
CA ALA A 176 18.11 -8.29 -26.31
C ALA A 176 16.96 -7.29 -26.29
N HIS A 177 17.11 -6.12 -26.92
CA HIS A 177 16.06 -5.12 -27.05
C HIS A 177 14.86 -5.63 -27.86
N ALA A 178 15.09 -6.29 -29.01
CA ALA A 178 14.03 -6.91 -29.80
C ALA A 178 13.31 -8.03 -29.03
N ALA A 179 14.06 -8.87 -28.29
CA ALA A 179 13.52 -9.95 -27.47
C ALA A 179 12.75 -9.46 -26.23
N ALA A 180 13.09 -8.28 -25.70
CA ALA A 180 12.33 -7.59 -24.66
C ALA A 180 11.06 -6.95 -25.24
N ALA A 181 11.15 -6.27 -26.38
CA ALA A 181 10.00 -5.66 -27.07
C ALA A 181 8.93 -6.70 -27.40
N ALA A 182 9.30 -7.81 -28.05
CA ALA A 182 8.37 -8.89 -28.39
C ALA A 182 7.68 -9.51 -27.16
N ARG A 183 8.38 -9.60 -26.02
CA ARG A 183 7.80 -10.07 -24.75
C ARG A 183 6.85 -9.07 -24.13
N PHE A 184 7.15 -7.77 -24.21
CA PHE A 184 6.24 -6.71 -23.79
C PHE A 184 4.99 -6.69 -24.66
N ASP A 185 5.14 -6.83 -25.98
CA ASP A 185 4.03 -6.80 -26.93
C ASP A 185 3.09 -8.00 -26.76
N ALA A 186 3.62 -9.16 -26.34
CA ALA A 186 2.86 -10.35 -25.96
C ALA A 186 2.27 -10.32 -24.53
N ALA A 187 2.69 -9.39 -23.67
CA ALA A 187 2.21 -9.28 -22.30
C ALA A 187 0.77 -8.71 -22.21
N THR A 188 0.02 -9.14 -21.19
CA THR A 188 -1.38 -8.75 -20.95
C THR A 188 -1.48 -7.29 -20.50
N VAL A 189 -2.47 -6.57 -21.03
CA VAL A 189 -2.78 -5.19 -20.61
C VAL A 189 -3.73 -5.21 -19.42
N ASP A 190 -3.17 -5.24 -18.21
CA ASP A 190 -3.92 -5.10 -16.96
C ASP A 190 -3.79 -3.67 -16.41
N PRO A 191 -4.90 -2.97 -16.12
CA PRO A 191 -4.85 -1.64 -15.52
C PRO A 191 -4.43 -1.72 -14.05
N VAL A 192 -3.60 -0.78 -13.61
CA VAL A 192 -3.32 -0.58 -12.18
C VAL A 192 -4.62 -0.15 -11.49
N GLY A 193 -5.07 -0.92 -10.48
CA GLY A 193 -6.31 -0.67 -9.74
C GLY A 193 -6.28 0.54 -8.78
N MET A 194 -5.37 1.50 -9.02
CA MET A 194 -5.22 2.74 -8.27
C MET A 194 -5.47 3.95 -9.19
N PRO A 195 -6.13 5.01 -8.70
CA PRO A 195 -6.16 6.28 -9.41
C PRO A 195 -4.77 6.91 -9.46
N SER A 196 -4.54 7.75 -10.47
CA SER A 196 -3.42 8.68 -10.49
C SER A 196 -3.50 9.63 -9.28
N ARG A 197 -2.35 10.09 -8.76
CA ARG A 197 -2.29 11.05 -7.64
C ARG A 197 -3.13 12.30 -7.94
N ARG A 198 -3.07 12.82 -9.16
CA ARG A 198 -3.85 13.97 -9.63
C ARG A 198 -5.36 13.74 -9.50
N ARG A 199 -5.86 12.57 -9.94
CA ARG A 199 -7.29 12.22 -9.83
C ARG A 199 -7.69 11.96 -8.39
N LEU A 200 -6.87 11.24 -7.62
CA LEU A 200 -7.10 10.97 -6.20
C LEU A 200 -7.29 12.25 -5.39
N LEU A 201 -6.39 13.22 -5.58
CA LEU A 201 -6.41 14.50 -4.89
C LEU A 201 -7.57 15.39 -5.36
N ALA A 202 -7.91 15.37 -6.66
CA ALA A 202 -9.09 16.08 -7.16
C ALA A 202 -10.40 15.52 -6.58
N ALA A 203 -10.54 14.19 -6.51
CA ALA A 203 -11.67 13.54 -5.86
C ALA A 203 -11.72 13.81 -4.35
N ALA A 204 -10.56 13.92 -3.69
CA ALA A 204 -10.47 14.26 -2.27
C ALA A 204 -11.00 15.67 -2.00
N ARG A 205 -10.57 16.68 -2.78
CA ARG A 205 -11.09 18.06 -2.69
C ARG A 205 -12.60 18.13 -2.91
N ALA A 206 -13.11 17.36 -3.87
CA ALA A 206 -14.54 17.35 -4.22
C ALA A 206 -15.44 16.67 -3.16
N THR A 207 -14.91 15.70 -2.41
CA THR A 207 -15.72 14.87 -1.49
C THR A 207 -15.49 15.17 0.00
N LEU A 208 -14.30 15.68 0.35
CA LEU A 208 -13.87 15.95 1.72
C LEU A 208 -13.63 17.46 1.90
N ASP A 209 -12.38 17.92 1.86
CA ASP A 209 -12.03 19.33 1.76
C ASP A 209 -10.62 19.53 1.17
N ASP A 210 -10.27 20.78 0.84
CA ASP A 210 -8.94 21.14 0.34
C ASP A 210 -7.83 20.81 1.33
N ARG A 211 -8.07 20.99 2.64
CA ARG A 211 -7.07 20.75 3.70
C ARG A 211 -6.67 19.28 3.77
N PHE A 212 -7.64 18.37 3.77
CA PHE A 212 -7.36 16.93 3.70
C PHE A 212 -6.61 16.55 2.43
N ALA A 213 -6.97 17.14 1.28
CA ALA A 213 -6.29 16.86 0.02
C ALA A 213 -4.84 17.38 0.01
N ASP A 214 -4.58 18.57 0.54
CA ASP A 214 -3.24 19.16 0.59
C ASP A 214 -2.33 18.43 1.60
N ASP A 215 -2.86 18.02 2.75
CA ASP A 215 -2.14 17.20 3.71
C ASP A 215 -1.86 15.79 3.15
N LEU A 216 -2.84 15.17 2.46
CA LEU A 216 -2.63 13.90 1.75
C LEU A 216 -1.58 14.03 0.63
N ALA A 217 -1.60 15.12 -0.13
CA ALA A 217 -0.59 15.38 -1.16
C ALA A 217 0.81 15.49 -0.57
N THR A 218 0.94 16.20 0.56
CA THR A 218 2.20 16.36 1.29
C THR A 218 2.72 15.02 1.81
N VAL A 219 1.86 14.20 2.41
CA VAL A 219 2.19 12.84 2.88
C VAL A 219 2.62 11.93 1.72
N LEU A 220 1.89 11.92 0.60
CA LEU A 220 2.25 11.10 -0.57
C LEU A 220 3.54 11.56 -1.27
N ALA A 221 3.97 12.80 -1.05
CA ALA A 221 5.25 13.33 -1.50
C ALA A 221 6.41 13.02 -0.53
N SER A 222 6.15 12.95 0.78
CA SER A 222 7.17 12.67 1.79
C SER A 222 7.41 11.18 2.04
N LEU A 223 6.46 10.30 1.73
CA LEU A 223 6.57 8.87 1.98
C LEU A 223 7.41 8.13 0.91
N PRO A 224 8.34 7.26 1.33
CA PRO A 224 8.92 6.21 0.50
C PRO A 224 7.83 5.31 -0.14
N PRO A 225 8.00 4.81 -1.38
CA PRO A 225 6.94 4.06 -2.08
C PRO A 225 6.51 2.73 -1.42
N GLY A 226 7.31 2.16 -0.52
CA GLY A 226 7.01 0.94 0.23
C GLY A 226 6.26 1.14 1.55
N GLU A 227 6.06 2.38 1.99
CA GLU A 227 5.45 2.71 3.28
C GLU A 227 3.91 2.73 3.23
N PHE A 228 3.28 2.42 4.37
CA PHE A 228 1.81 2.35 4.53
C PHE A 228 1.14 1.49 3.44
N GLY A 229 1.54 0.22 3.35
CA GLY A 229 0.84 -0.75 2.52
C GLY A 229 -0.46 -1.23 3.16
N ARG A 230 -1.34 -1.84 2.36
CA ARG A 230 -2.59 -2.46 2.83
C ARG A 230 -2.40 -3.52 3.91
N THR A 231 -1.22 -4.14 3.93
CA THR A 231 -0.84 -5.25 4.81
C THR A 231 0.20 -4.85 5.85
N THR A 232 0.47 -3.55 6.02
CA THR A 232 1.34 -3.05 7.11
C THR A 232 0.48 -2.59 8.29
N GLU A 233 1.05 -2.60 9.50
CA GLU A 233 0.48 -1.93 10.67
C GLU A 233 1.48 -0.85 11.14
N PRO A 234 1.11 0.44 11.19
CA PRO A 234 -0.13 1.03 10.68
C PRO A 234 -0.27 0.87 9.14
N SER A 235 -1.52 0.82 8.67
CA SER A 235 -1.83 0.64 7.24
C SER A 235 -2.14 1.98 6.55
N ASP A 236 -2.19 2.00 5.22
CA ASP A 236 -2.79 3.12 4.48
C ASP A 236 -4.25 3.40 4.88
N ARG A 237 -5.04 2.41 5.34
CA ARG A 237 -6.38 2.69 5.92
C ARG A 237 -6.25 3.47 7.22
N THR A 238 -5.33 3.07 8.10
CA THR A 238 -5.01 3.77 9.35
C THR A 238 -4.62 5.22 9.07
N LEU A 239 -3.73 5.44 8.10
CA LEU A 239 -3.29 6.77 7.66
C LEU A 239 -4.44 7.64 7.17
N LEU A 240 -5.29 7.12 6.28
CA LEU A 240 -6.43 7.87 5.74
C LEU A 240 -7.48 8.23 6.81
N VAL A 241 -7.73 7.33 7.78
CA VAL A 241 -8.64 7.63 8.91
C VAL A 241 -8.03 8.68 9.84
N ALA A 242 -6.72 8.63 10.11
CA ALA A 242 -6.02 9.61 10.94
C ALA A 242 -6.01 11.00 10.29
N LEU A 243 -5.75 11.10 8.98
CA LEU A 243 -5.86 12.35 8.22
C LEU A 243 -7.29 12.89 8.23
N ALA A 244 -8.30 12.05 8.02
CA ALA A 244 -9.70 12.46 8.08
C ALA A 244 -10.09 12.99 9.48
N ALA A 245 -9.59 12.36 10.54
CA ALA A 245 -9.80 12.80 11.91
C ALA A 245 -9.14 14.15 12.22
N ARG A 246 -7.96 14.46 11.65
CA ARG A 246 -7.27 15.76 11.79
C ARG A 246 -8.06 16.94 11.20
N HIS A 247 -9.04 16.69 10.33
CA HIS A 247 -9.87 17.71 9.70
C HIS A 247 -11.38 17.60 10.06
N ASP A 248 -11.73 16.84 11.11
CA ASP A 248 -13.10 16.68 11.63
C ASP A 248 -14.13 16.06 10.65
N HIS A 249 -13.65 15.23 9.70
CA HIS A 249 -14.47 14.67 8.62
C HIS A 249 -15.45 13.59 9.08
N LEU A 250 -16.56 13.44 8.34
CA LEU A 250 -17.51 12.36 8.55
C LEU A 250 -16.96 11.03 7.98
N PHE A 251 -17.08 9.96 8.76
CA PHE A 251 -16.58 8.63 8.38
C PHE A 251 -17.28 8.05 7.15
N ARG A 252 -18.54 8.44 6.89
CA ARG A 252 -19.25 8.09 5.65
C ARG A 252 -18.58 8.72 4.44
N ASP A 253 -18.22 10.00 4.53
CA ASP A 253 -17.73 10.75 3.38
C ASP A 253 -16.32 10.27 3.01
N LEU A 254 -15.49 9.94 4.02
CA LEU A 254 -14.24 9.20 3.84
C LEU A 254 -14.47 7.86 3.09
N ARG A 255 -15.44 7.04 3.55
CA ARG A 255 -15.77 5.76 2.90
C ARG A 255 -16.32 5.93 1.48
N THR A 256 -17.07 7.00 1.22
CA THR A 256 -17.62 7.31 -0.10
C THR A 256 -16.52 7.73 -1.07
N TRP A 257 -15.68 8.71 -0.70
CA TRP A 257 -14.52 9.12 -1.49
C TRP A 257 -13.64 7.93 -1.86
N VAL A 258 -13.26 7.15 -0.84
CA VAL A 258 -12.40 5.97 -1.00
C VAL A 258 -12.96 4.94 -1.98
N GLY A 259 -14.27 4.67 -1.91
CA GLY A 259 -14.89 3.52 -2.58
C GLY A 259 -15.45 3.79 -3.98
N VAL A 260 -15.62 5.06 -4.38
CA VAL A 260 -16.17 5.44 -5.69
C VAL A 260 -15.08 6.01 -6.61
N ASP A 261 -14.34 7.02 -6.14
CA ASP A 261 -13.37 7.78 -6.95
C ASP A 261 -11.93 7.73 -6.39
N GLY A 262 -11.75 7.02 -5.27
CA GLY A 262 -10.51 6.94 -4.51
C GLY A 262 -9.72 5.65 -4.77
N VAL A 263 -9.09 5.18 -3.70
CA VAL A 263 -7.99 4.18 -3.68
C VAL A 263 -8.44 2.71 -3.84
N GLY A 264 -9.49 2.46 -4.63
CA GLY A 264 -9.93 1.10 -5.00
C GLY A 264 -10.37 0.21 -3.83
N ILE A 265 -10.62 0.80 -2.65
CA ILE A 265 -10.97 0.05 -1.44
C ILE A 265 -12.47 -0.21 -1.50
N ALA A 266 -12.87 -1.45 -1.74
CA ALA A 266 -14.28 -1.84 -1.72
C ALA A 266 -14.97 -1.29 -0.45
N PRO A 267 -16.16 -0.67 -0.52
CA PRO A 267 -16.81 -0.04 0.65
C PRO A 267 -17.08 -0.95 1.86
N GLY A 268 -17.00 -2.28 1.67
CA GLY A 268 -17.08 -3.31 2.72
C GLY A 268 -15.74 -3.87 3.21
N GLN A 269 -14.60 -3.42 2.67
CA GLN A 269 -13.29 -3.66 3.27
C GLN A 269 -13.13 -2.70 4.45
N GLU A 270 -13.22 -3.25 5.65
CA GLU A 270 -13.60 -2.50 6.84
C GLU A 270 -12.51 -1.58 7.40
N PHE A 271 -12.67 -0.27 7.18
CA PHE A 271 -12.03 0.76 8.02
C PHE A 271 -12.42 0.66 9.50
N THR A 272 -13.41 -0.17 9.87
CA THR A 272 -13.82 -0.41 11.26
C THR A 272 -12.62 -0.80 12.12
N GLY A 273 -11.77 -1.72 11.64
CA GLY A 273 -10.57 -2.18 12.34
C GLY A 273 -9.57 -1.05 12.58
N ASP A 274 -9.13 -0.38 11.51
CA ASP A 274 -8.20 0.75 11.58
C ASP A 274 -8.71 1.91 12.45
N ARG A 275 -9.99 2.25 12.32
CA ARG A 275 -10.64 3.27 13.15
C ARG A 275 -10.65 2.83 14.61
N GLN A 276 -10.97 1.57 14.90
CA GLN A 276 -10.98 1.06 16.28
C GLN A 276 -9.56 1.02 16.86
N ALA A 277 -8.54 0.66 16.07
CA ALA A 277 -7.14 0.69 16.46
C ALA A 277 -6.67 2.11 16.83
N LEU A 278 -7.14 3.14 16.10
CA LEU A 278 -6.86 4.56 16.41
C LEU A 278 -7.63 5.06 17.65
N VAL A 279 -8.88 4.61 17.85
CA VAL A 279 -9.70 4.97 19.03
C VAL A 279 -9.15 4.32 20.30
N ASN A 280 -8.79 3.04 20.25
CA ASN A 280 -8.25 2.32 21.42
C ASN A 280 -6.89 2.89 21.84
N ARG A 281 -6.07 3.35 20.88
CA ARG A 281 -4.79 4.05 21.14
C ARG A 281 -4.95 5.54 21.50
N GLU A 282 -6.18 6.01 21.72
CA GLU A 282 -6.52 7.39 22.11
C GLU A 282 -5.99 8.47 21.14
N LEU A 283 -5.86 8.12 19.85
CA LEU A 283 -5.38 9.06 18.82
C LEU A 283 -6.54 9.87 18.21
N ILE A 284 -7.70 9.23 18.07
CA ILE A 284 -8.93 9.82 17.55
C ILE A 284 -10.13 9.46 18.43
N GLU A 285 -11.17 10.26 18.38
CA GLU A 285 -12.51 9.90 18.83
C GLU A 285 -13.47 9.71 17.64
N SER A 286 -14.58 9.02 17.87
CA SER A 286 -15.65 8.80 16.89
C SER A 286 -16.99 9.28 17.47
N ILE A 287 -17.31 10.56 17.23
CA ILE A 287 -18.49 11.23 17.79
C ILE A 287 -19.73 10.84 16.98
N LYS A 288 -20.82 10.46 17.65
CA LYS A 288 -22.14 10.29 17.02
C LYS A 288 -22.77 11.66 16.79
N VAL A 289 -23.07 11.99 15.53
CA VAL A 289 -23.68 13.25 15.10
C VAL A 289 -25.06 12.96 14.48
N PRO A 290 -26.15 13.59 14.96
CA PRO A 290 -27.46 13.48 14.33
C PRO A 290 -27.47 14.26 13.01
N MET A 291 -27.80 13.59 11.92
CA MET A 291 -27.86 14.18 10.57
C MET A 291 -29.21 13.84 9.91
N GLY A 292 -30.28 14.44 10.45
CA GLY A 292 -31.65 14.19 10.01
C GLY A 292 -32.25 12.86 10.52
N PRO A 293 -33.44 12.46 10.02
CA PRO A 293 -34.07 11.20 10.40
C PRO A 293 -33.31 10.01 9.81
N GLY A 294 -32.71 9.18 10.68
CA GLY A 294 -31.93 8.02 10.27
C GLY A 294 -30.98 7.52 11.35
N ARG A 295 -30.01 6.68 10.96
CA ARG A 295 -28.93 6.26 11.87
C ARG A 295 -27.96 7.44 12.09
N PRO A 296 -27.53 7.72 13.33
CA PRO A 296 -26.56 8.78 13.60
C PRO A 296 -25.24 8.50 12.88
N MET A 297 -24.65 9.57 12.36
CA MET A 297 -23.42 9.54 11.59
C MET A 297 -22.21 9.58 12.52
N LEU A 298 -21.06 9.06 12.09
CA LEU A 298 -19.83 9.15 12.85
C LEU A 298 -18.95 10.28 12.29
N ARG A 299 -18.62 11.26 13.13
CA ARG A 299 -17.55 12.23 12.89
C ARG A 299 -16.26 11.69 13.50
N LEU A 300 -15.20 11.64 12.70
CA LEU A 300 -13.86 11.36 13.17
C LEU A 300 -13.24 12.67 13.67
N ARG A 301 -12.56 12.64 14.81
CA ARG A 301 -11.85 13.81 15.33
C ARG A 301 -10.54 13.38 15.99
N ALA A 302 -9.43 14.01 15.64
CA ALA A 302 -8.15 13.76 16.30
C ALA A 302 -8.20 14.35 17.73
N VAL A 303 -7.71 13.59 18.71
CA VAL A 303 -7.65 13.99 20.12
C VAL A 303 -6.24 13.92 20.70
N ASP A 304 -5.33 13.18 20.05
CA ASP A 304 -3.91 13.23 20.42
C ASP A 304 -3.27 14.55 19.97
N ASP A 305 -2.63 15.22 20.93
CA ASP A 305 -1.93 16.49 20.75
C ASP A 305 -0.78 16.39 19.74
N GLY A 306 -0.13 15.23 19.64
CA GLY A 306 0.92 14.97 18.64
C GLY A 306 0.33 14.88 17.23
N LEU A 307 -0.73 14.08 17.05
CA LEU A 307 -1.43 13.96 15.77
C LEU A 307 -2.05 15.29 15.30
N LEU A 308 -2.61 16.08 16.22
CA LEU A 308 -3.21 17.39 15.94
C LEU A 308 -2.19 18.46 15.53
N ARG A 309 -0.99 18.48 16.15
CA ARG A 309 0.03 19.52 15.90
C ARG A 309 1.10 19.13 14.89
N ALA A 310 1.19 17.85 14.54
CA ALA A 310 2.07 17.36 13.48
C ALA A 310 1.80 18.07 12.15
N ARG A 311 2.88 18.48 11.48
CA ARG A 311 2.85 18.79 10.04
C ARG A 311 2.43 17.54 9.27
N ALA A 312 1.88 17.70 8.06
CA ALA A 312 1.35 16.58 7.29
C ALA A 312 2.40 15.47 7.10
N GLU A 313 3.63 15.83 6.72
CA GLU A 313 4.78 14.93 6.55
C GLU A 313 5.23 14.21 7.84
N GLU A 314 4.84 14.70 9.03
CA GLU A 314 5.17 14.11 10.33
C GLU A 314 4.11 13.09 10.80
N VAL A 315 2.87 13.16 10.30
CA VAL A 315 1.76 12.26 10.66
C VAL A 315 2.15 10.76 10.52
N PRO A 316 2.83 10.31 9.44
CA PRO A 316 3.34 8.94 9.35
C PRO A 316 4.23 8.52 10.52
N SER A 317 5.11 9.40 11.00
CA SER A 317 6.02 9.13 12.11
C SER A 317 5.28 9.04 13.45
N VAL A 318 4.31 9.94 13.66
CA VAL A 318 3.42 9.90 14.83
C VAL A 318 2.64 8.59 14.88
N LEU A 319 2.09 8.14 13.75
CA LEU A 319 1.37 6.87 13.68
C LEU A 319 2.27 5.67 14.00
N ARG A 320 3.46 5.56 13.38
CA ARG A 320 4.39 4.46 13.69
C ARG A 320 4.76 4.42 15.17
N GLY A 321 5.23 5.54 15.72
CA GLY A 321 5.64 5.62 17.13
C GLY A 321 4.52 5.37 18.14
N ARG A 322 3.24 5.51 17.75
CA ARG A 322 2.08 5.16 18.59
C ARG A 322 1.60 3.73 18.42
N PHE A 323 1.83 3.12 17.26
CA PHE A 323 1.53 1.71 17.01
C PHE A 323 2.62 0.77 17.55
N GLU A 324 3.86 1.25 17.69
CA GLU A 324 4.98 0.56 18.37
C GLU A 324 4.80 0.42 19.89
N LEU A 325 3.92 1.21 20.52
CA LEU A 325 3.68 1.15 21.96
C LEU A 325 2.90 -0.14 22.33
N PRO A 326 3.30 -0.84 23.40
CA PRO A 326 2.63 -2.07 23.82
C PRO A 326 1.19 -1.78 24.24
N THR A 327 0.26 -2.64 23.82
CA THR A 327 -1.15 -2.54 24.16
C THR A 327 -1.61 -3.59 25.16
N ASP A 328 -2.72 -3.33 25.86
CA ASP A 328 -3.42 -4.30 26.68
C ASP A 328 -4.37 -5.17 25.83
N ALA A 329 -5.13 -6.05 26.49
CA ALA A 329 -6.09 -6.93 25.80
C ALA A 329 -7.23 -6.17 25.10
N ASP A 330 -7.51 -4.93 25.51
CA ASP A 330 -8.49 -4.04 24.87
C ASP A 330 -7.87 -3.24 23.71
N GLY A 331 -6.56 -3.40 23.44
CA GLY A 331 -5.82 -2.63 22.44
C GLY A 331 -5.48 -1.21 22.88
N ARG A 332 -5.61 -0.86 24.17
CA ARG A 332 -5.19 0.45 24.71
C ARG A 332 -3.71 0.46 25.01
N VAL A 333 -3.06 1.61 24.83
CA VAL A 333 -1.64 1.78 25.16
C VAL A 333 -1.38 1.55 26.65
N ARG A 334 -0.47 0.63 26.98
CA ARG A 334 -0.12 0.30 28.36
C ARG A 334 0.71 1.42 29.00
N ASN A 335 0.09 2.15 29.92
CA ASN A 335 0.76 3.10 30.80
C ASN A 335 1.56 2.40 31.93
N ASP A 336 2.41 1.43 31.59
CA ASP A 336 3.26 0.72 32.57
C ASP A 336 4.25 1.67 33.27
N ALA A 337 4.66 2.75 32.60
CA ALA A 337 5.55 3.77 33.16
C ALA A 337 4.89 4.67 34.23
N ALA A 338 3.56 4.77 34.29
CA ALA A 338 2.85 5.64 35.23
C ALA A 338 2.55 4.98 36.59
N ARG A 339 2.82 3.66 36.73
CA ARG A 339 2.50 2.88 37.93
C ARG A 339 3.72 2.33 38.68
N GLY A 340 4.93 2.68 38.25
CA GLY A 340 6.13 2.59 39.08
C GLY A 340 6.11 3.66 40.18
N GLU A 341 6.29 3.25 41.43
CA GLU A 341 6.60 4.13 42.58
C GLU A 341 5.55 5.18 43.04
N ARG A 342 4.25 4.87 42.96
CA ARG A 342 3.27 5.47 43.91
C ARG A 342 2.70 4.44 44.87
N ARG A 343 3.54 3.97 45.80
CA ARG A 343 3.06 3.31 47.03
C ARG A 343 2.09 4.26 47.75
N PRO A 344 0.88 3.82 48.12
CA PRO A 344 -0.04 4.61 48.92
C PRO A 344 0.64 5.11 50.21
N VAL A 345 0.30 6.32 50.67
CA VAL A 345 0.98 6.98 51.80
C VAL A 345 0.94 6.12 53.08
N TRP A 346 -0.06 5.26 53.22
CA TRP A 346 -0.22 4.34 54.35
C TRP A 346 0.73 3.13 54.37
N GLU A 347 1.46 2.83 53.28
CA GLU A 347 2.51 1.78 53.29
C GLU A 347 3.86 2.27 53.84
N ARG A 348 3.98 3.56 54.19
CA ARG A 348 5.22 4.11 54.75
C ARG A 348 5.35 3.69 56.23
N ARG A 349 6.09 2.60 56.48
CA ARG A 349 6.59 2.29 57.84
C ARG A 349 7.31 3.51 58.40
N ARG A 350 6.93 3.92 59.61
CA ARG A 350 7.72 4.88 60.40
C ARG A 350 9.02 4.20 60.80
N LEU A 351 10.14 4.83 60.47
CA LEU A 351 11.45 4.65 61.10
C LEU A 351 11.62 5.78 62.11
#